data_AF-A0A930A6H6-F1
#
_entry.id   AF-A0A930A6H6-F1
#
_cell.length_a   1.000
_cell.length_b   1.000
_cell.length_c   1.000
_cell.angle_alpha   90.00
_cell.angle_beta   90.00
_cell.angle_gamma   90.00
#
_symmetry.space_group_name_H-M   'P 1'
#
loop_
_entity.id
_entity.type
_entity.pdbx_description
1 polymer ?
#
loop_
_entity_poly.entity_id
_entity_poly.type
_entity_poly.pdbx_seq_one_letter_code
_entity_poly.pdbx_strand_id
1 'polypeptide(L)' 'FIQRLLAFTDYAFEQYTKEGKNHFTVAIGCTGGQHRSVTIANFLYDVYKERYNCYLDHRDQKEWLTHEEA' A
#
# COMPACT_ATOMS: atom_id res chain seq x y z
N PHE A 1 8.51 1.80 -13.78
CA PHE A 1 7.77 2.43 -12.66
C PHE A 1 8.17 1.80 -11.33
N ILE A 2 7.89 0.51 -11.09
CA ILE A 2 8.17 -0.19 -9.81
C ILE A 2 9.59 0.01 -9.27
N GLN A 3 10.63 -0.14 -10.10
CA GLN A 3 12.02 0.06 -9.65
C GLN A 3 12.26 1.45 -9.05
N ARG A 4 11.70 2.50 -9.68
CA ARG A 4 11.84 3.89 -9.18
C ARG A 4 10.96 4.12 -7.94
N LEU A 5 9.80 3.48 -7.88
CA LEU A 5 8.92 3.53 -6.72
C LEU A 5 9.60 2.92 -5.50
N LEU A 6 10.16 1.71 -5.63
CA LEU A 6 10.87 1.02 -4.55
C LEU A 6 12.08 1.83 -4.05
N ALA A 7 12.91 2.32 -4.96
CA ALA A 7 14.04 3.15 -4.60
C ALA A 7 13.63 4.41 -3.80
N PHE A 8 12.48 5.00 -4.14
CA PHE A 8 11.94 6.14 -3.41
C PHE A 8 11.34 5.73 -2.05
N THR A 9 10.54 4.67 -1.99
CA THR A 9 9.89 4.22 -0.75
C THR A 9 10.91 3.70 0.27
N ASP A 10 11.95 2.98 -0.17
CA ASP A 10 13.05 2.53 0.69
C ASP A 10 13.75 3.71 1.36
N TYR A 11 14.06 4.74 0.58
CA TYR A 11 14.65 5.96 1.10
C TYR A 11 13.69 6.67 2.06
N ALA A 12 12.45 6.91 1.64
CA ALA A 12 11.49 7.70 2.41
C ALA A 12 11.14 7.04 3.77
N PHE A 13 10.90 5.73 3.79
CA PHE A 13 10.53 5.01 5.02
C PHE A 13 11.65 4.99 6.04
N GLU A 14 12.90 4.83 5.58
CA GLU A 14 14.09 4.90 6.42
C GLU A 14 14.24 6.30 7.05
N GLN A 15 14.07 7.36 6.28
CA GLN A 15 14.15 8.74 6.82
C GLN A 15 13.03 9.03 7.81
N TYR A 16 11.78 8.64 7.51
CA TYR A 16 10.66 8.86 8.42
C TYR A 16 10.82 8.13 9.75
N THR A 17 11.41 6.93 9.72
CA THR A 17 11.74 6.18 10.93
C THR A 17 12.79 6.93 11.77
N LYS A 18 13.83 7.48 11.13
CA LYS A 18 14.86 8.29 11.80
C LYS A 18 14.32 9.57 12.43
N GLU A 19 13.34 10.19 11.80
CA GLU A 19 12.64 11.36 12.34
C GLU A 19 11.66 11.03 13.48
N GLY A 20 11.46 9.74 13.80
CA GLY A 20 10.53 9.32 14.85
C GLY A 20 9.06 9.51 14.47
N LYS A 21 8.73 9.49 13.18
CA LYS A 21 7.32 9.56 12.72
C LYS A 21 6.66 8.19 12.90
N ASN A 22 5.47 8.19 13.51
CA ASN A 22 4.75 6.95 13.82
C ASN A 22 3.97 6.37 12.63
N HIS A 23 3.63 7.18 11.63
CA HIS A 23 2.79 6.77 10.50
C HIS A 23 3.30 7.35 9.18
N PHE A 24 3.21 6.54 8.13
CA PHE A 24 3.46 6.94 6.75
C PHE A 24 2.36 6.32 5.87
N THR A 25 1.61 7.14 5.13
CA THR A 25 0.57 6.66 4.21
C THR A 25 1.03 6.78 2.76
N VAL A 26 0.99 5.67 2.01
CA VAL A 26 1.24 5.65 0.55
C VAL A 26 -0.08 5.45 -0.18
N ALA A 27 -0.50 6.45 -0.97
CA ALA A 27 -1.68 6.35 -1.80
C ALA A 27 -1.30 6.08 -3.27
N ILE A 28 -1.82 5.01 -3.87
CA ILE A 28 -1.62 4.69 -5.29
C ILE A 28 -2.96 4.81 -6.02
N GLY A 29 -3.05 5.72 -6.98
CA GLY A 29 -4.26 5.97 -7.76
C GLY A 29 -4.17 5.46 -9.20
N CYS A 30 -5.29 4.95 -9.72
CA CYS A 30 -5.53 4.81 -11.15
C CYS A 30 -6.95 5.30 -11.45
N THR A 31 -7.31 5.49 -12.73
CA THR A 31 -8.58 6.14 -13.11
C THR A 31 -9.82 5.58 -12.41
N GLY A 32 -9.97 4.25 -12.40
CA GLY A 32 -11.13 3.59 -11.78
C GLY A 32 -10.84 2.93 -10.43
N GLY A 33 -9.62 3.08 -9.89
CA GLY A 33 -9.24 2.56 -8.57
C GLY A 33 -9.23 1.03 -8.38
N GLN A 34 -9.57 0.23 -9.39
CA GLN A 34 -9.85 -1.22 -9.24
C GLN A 34 -8.78 -2.18 -9.78
N HIS A 35 -7.84 -1.71 -10.61
CA HIS A 35 -6.89 -2.59 -11.28
C HIS A 35 -5.44 -2.25 -10.89
N ARG A 36 -4.85 -1.24 -11.54
CA ARG A 36 -3.43 -0.91 -11.38
C ARG A 36 -3.08 -0.45 -9.98
N SER A 37 -3.93 0.39 -9.37
CA SER A 37 -3.75 0.85 -7.98
C SER A 37 -3.76 -0.31 -6.99
N VAL A 38 -4.75 -1.20 -7.12
CA VAL A 38 -4.91 -2.41 -6.28
C VAL A 38 -3.67 -3.29 -6.40
N THR A 39 -3.23 -3.61 -7.61
CA THR A 39 -2.04 -4.45 -7.83
C THR A 39 -0.78 -3.85 -7.22
N ILE A 40 -0.54 -2.54 -7.42
CA ILE A 40 0.66 -1.88 -6.90
C ILE A 40 0.61 -1.77 -5.37
N ALA A 41 -0.55 -1.49 -4.78
CA ALA A 41 -0.70 -1.42 -3.33
C ALA A 41 -0.45 -2.79 -2.66
N ASN A 42 -1.01 -3.87 -3.21
CA ASN A 42 -0.71 -5.25 -2.75
C ASN A 42 0.78 -5.58 -2.87
N PHE A 43 1.39 -5.24 -4.01
CA PHE A 43 2.82 -5.44 -4.22
C PHE A 43 3.67 -4.72 -3.16
N LEU A 44 3.38 -3.46 -2.86
CA LEU A 44 4.11 -2.74 -1.81
C LEU A 44 3.88 -3.35 -0.42
N TYR A 45 2.65 -3.77 -0.11
CA TYR A 45 2.35 -4.45 1.14
C TYR A 45 3.20 -5.71 1.31
N ASP A 46 3.26 -6.57 0.30
CA ASP A 46 4.05 -7.80 0.36
C ASP A 46 5.56 -7.55 0.48
N VAL A 47 6.07 -6.49 -0.14
CA VAL A 47 7.49 -6.11 -0.02
C VAL A 47 7.85 -5.64 1.38
N TYR A 48 6.94 -4.94 2.07
CA TYR A 48 7.26 -4.21 3.31
C TYR A 48 6.68 -4.80 4.60
N LYS A 49 5.71 -5.72 4.52
CA LYS A 49 5.01 -6.28 5.70
C LYS A 49 5.92 -7.01 6.69
N GLU A 50 7.06 -7.54 6.24
CA GLU A 50 8.04 -8.20 7.12
C GLU A 50 8.95 -7.20 7.85
N ARG A 51 9.06 -5.96 7.34
CA ARG A 51 9.94 -4.91 7.88
C ARG A 51 9.18 -3.87 8.71
N TYR A 52 7.91 -3.64 8.40
CA TYR A 52 7.08 -2.63 9.04
C TYR A 52 5.70 -3.17 9.37
N ASN A 53 5.03 -2.58 10.36
CA ASN A 53 3.61 -2.84 10.59
C ASN A 53 2.78 -2.18 9.50
N CYS A 54 2.40 -2.94 8.48
CA CYS A 54 1.68 -2.46 7.31
C CYS A 54 0.18 -2.71 7.42
N TYR A 55 -0.61 -1.73 6.97
CA TYR A 55 -2.06 -1.85 6.76
C TYR A 55 -2.36 -1.59 5.28
N LEU A 56 -3.22 -2.41 4.69
CA LEU A 56 -3.63 -2.31 3.29
C LEU A 56 -5.11 -1.97 3.21
N ASP A 57 -5.46 -0.98 2.39
CA ASP A 57 -6.84 -0.60 2.10
C ASP A 57 -7.03 -0.28 0.61
N HIS A 58 -8.24 -0.53 0.10
CA HIS A 58 -8.61 -0.34 -1.30
C HIS A 58 -9.91 0.48 -1.41
N ARG A 59 -9.80 1.79 -1.20
CA ARG A 59 -10.92 2.75 -1.18
C ARG A 59 -12.00 2.57 -2.27
N ASP A 60 -11.58 2.34 -3.51
CA ASP A 60 -12.49 2.30 -4.67
C ASP A 60 -12.84 0.86 -5.09
N GLN A 61 -12.33 -0.15 -4.38
CA GLN A 61 -12.74 -1.53 -4.55
C GLN A 61 -14.12 -1.69 -3.93
N LYS A 62 -15.09 -2.04 -4.76
CA LYS A 62 -16.42 -2.38 -4.29
C LYS A 62 -16.35 -3.71 -3.53
N GLU A 63 -16.80 -3.73 -2.28
CA GLU A 63 -17.13 -4.98 -1.57
C GLU A 63 -18.24 -5.69 -2.36
N TRP A 64 -17.89 -6.71 -3.14
CA TRP A 64 -18.86 -7.60 -3.74
C TRP A 64 -18.79 -8.96 -3.01
N LEU A 65 -19.75 -9.17 -2.10
CA LEU A 65 -20.16 -10.41 -1.41
C LEU A 65 -19.28 -10.94 -0.27
N THR A 66 -19.75 -10.70 0.96
CA THR A 66 -20.00 -11.78 1.93
C THR A 66 -21.45 -11.70 2.41
N HIS A 67 -22.38 -12.06 1.54
CA HIS A 67 -23.61 -12.73 1.98
C HIS A 67 -23.37 -14.24 1.87
N GLU A 68 -22.55 -14.77 2.77
CA GLU A 68 -22.74 -16.14 3.26
C GLU A 68 -22.83 -15.99 4.77
N GLU A 69 -24.08 -15.82 5.21
CA GLU A 69 -24.49 -16.02 6.59
C GLU A 69 -24.09 -17.45 6.99
N ALA A 70 -23.26 -17.56 8.02
CA ALA A 70 -23.07 -18.78 8.80
C ALA A 70 -24.00 -18.75 10.01
#